data_AF-A0A2Z6D3U7-F1
#
_entry.id   AF-A0A2Z6D3U7-F1
#
_cell.length_a   1.000
_cell.length_b   1.000
_cell.length_c   1.000
_cell.angle_alpha   90.00
_cell.angle_beta   90.00
_cell.angle_gamma   90.00
#
_symmetry.space_group_name_H-M   'P 1'
#
loop_
_entity.id
_entity.type
_entity.pdbx_description
1 polymer ?
#
loop_
_entity_poly.entity_id
_entity_poly.type
_entity_poly.pdbx_seq_one_letter_code
_entity_poly.pdbx_strand_id
1 'polypeptide(L)'
;MRSLLLKRNIPLTNADLVSLEELLFNAEAIESRERFEEVCGKNLNLKLFIRQLVGLDRNAAKQAFGKYLEGSSFNATQIRFVEIIIDYLTQNGVMNAGLLYEPPFTDLHYEGLDGVLEVTMLTGLFQ
;
A
#
# COMPACT_ATOMS: atom_id res chain seq x y z
N MET A 1 -3.89 11.72 -14.59
CA MET A 1 -3.74 10.25 -14.71
C MET A 1 -2.96 9.78 -13.50
N ARG A 2 -3.56 9.00 -12.59
CA ARG A 2 -2.86 8.47 -11.40
C ARG A 2 -2.08 7.20 -11.81
N SER A 3 -0.76 7.26 -11.73
CA SER A 3 0.16 6.14 -11.94
C SER A 3 0.03 5.11 -10.80
N LEU A 4 -0.09 3.82 -11.14
CA LEU A 4 -0.40 2.75 -10.17
C LEU A 4 0.83 1.84 -10.01
N LEU A 5 1.28 1.60 -8.79
CA LEU A 5 2.56 0.93 -8.49
C LEU A 5 2.36 -0.56 -8.10
N LEU A 6 3.32 -1.47 -8.37
CA LEU A 6 3.32 -2.87 -7.87
C LEU A 6 4.41 -3.11 -6.79
N LYS A 7 4.76 -4.38 -6.52
CA LYS A 7 5.81 -4.86 -5.61
C LYS A 7 7.05 -3.97 -5.60
N ARG A 8 7.60 -3.59 -6.77
CA ARG A 8 8.83 -2.75 -6.86
C ARG A 8 8.59 -1.24 -6.78
N ASN A 9 7.37 -0.82 -6.48
CA ASN A 9 6.91 0.56 -6.52
C ASN A 9 7.13 1.26 -7.88
N ILE A 10 7.00 0.50 -8.98
CA ILE A 10 7.16 0.99 -10.37
C ILE A 10 5.77 1.25 -10.97
N PRO A 11 5.54 2.39 -11.66
CA PRO A 11 4.30 2.66 -12.38
C PRO A 11 3.98 1.58 -13.41
N LEU A 12 2.80 1.00 -13.30
CA LEU A 12 2.19 0.19 -14.32
C LEU A 12 1.53 1.07 -15.37
N THR A 13 1.81 0.75 -16.62
CA THR A 13 1.05 1.25 -17.77
C THR A 13 -0.26 0.49 -17.90
N ASN A 14 -1.21 1.05 -18.67
CA ASN A 14 -2.45 0.33 -18.97
C ASN A 14 -2.22 -0.98 -19.74
N ALA A 15 -1.13 -1.07 -20.52
CA ALA A 15 -0.78 -2.30 -21.23
C ALA A 15 -0.35 -3.41 -20.25
N ASP A 16 0.50 -3.08 -19.27
CA ASP A 16 0.93 -4.04 -18.24
C ASP A 16 -0.26 -4.62 -17.48
N LEU A 17 -1.29 -3.80 -17.27
CA LEU A 17 -2.49 -4.18 -16.56
C LEU A 17 -3.35 -5.16 -17.35
N VAL A 18 -3.58 -4.90 -18.63
CA VAL A 18 -4.30 -5.81 -19.53
C VAL A 18 -3.61 -7.18 -19.56
N SER A 19 -2.28 -7.20 -19.72
CA SER A 19 -1.52 -8.47 -19.71
C SER A 19 -1.60 -9.19 -18.37
N LEU A 20 -1.69 -8.46 -17.25
CA LEU A 20 -1.86 -9.05 -15.93
C LEU A 20 -3.27 -9.66 -15.74
N GLU A 21 -4.31 -9.00 -16.26
CA GLU A 21 -5.67 -9.55 -16.24
C GLU A 21 -5.74 -10.83 -17.08
N GLU A 22 -5.14 -10.80 -18.27
CA GLU A 22 -5.07 -11.98 -19.15
C GLU A 22 -4.33 -13.13 -18.47
N LEU A 23 -3.20 -12.89 -17.82
CA LEU A 23 -2.48 -13.94 -17.10
C LEU A 23 -3.29 -14.51 -15.92
N LEU A 24 -4.01 -13.66 -15.18
CA LEU A 24 -4.82 -14.10 -14.05
C LEU A 24 -6.00 -14.95 -14.52
N PHE A 25 -6.76 -14.49 -15.51
CA PHE A 25 -7.96 -15.19 -15.98
C PHE A 25 -7.65 -16.40 -16.88
N ASN A 26 -6.43 -16.51 -17.40
CA ASN A 26 -5.97 -17.72 -18.09
C ASN A 26 -5.27 -18.73 -17.15
N ALA A 27 -5.12 -18.42 -15.85
CA ALA A 27 -4.54 -19.37 -14.90
C ALA A 27 -5.53 -20.49 -14.60
N GLU A 28 -5.09 -21.76 -14.62
CA GLU A 28 -5.97 -22.93 -14.32
C GLU A 28 -6.69 -22.85 -12.97
N ALA A 29 -6.11 -22.13 -12.00
CA ALA A 29 -6.72 -21.91 -10.69
C ALA A 29 -7.93 -20.97 -10.70
N ILE A 30 -8.10 -20.18 -11.78
CA ILE A 30 -9.17 -19.22 -11.97
C ILE A 30 -10.09 -19.80 -13.06
N GLU A 31 -11.10 -20.57 -12.63
CA GLU A 31 -11.99 -21.31 -13.53
C GLU A 31 -12.67 -20.43 -14.58
N SER A 32 -13.14 -19.25 -14.18
CA SER A 32 -13.67 -18.22 -15.09
C SER A 32 -13.66 -16.84 -14.41
N ARG A 33 -13.83 -15.79 -15.23
CA ARG A 33 -14.00 -14.43 -14.73
C ARG A 33 -15.25 -14.30 -13.85
N GLU A 34 -16.35 -14.93 -14.23
CA GLU A 34 -17.58 -14.92 -13.43
C GLU A 34 -17.36 -15.57 -12.07
N ARG A 35 -16.66 -16.72 -12.02
CA ARG A 35 -16.36 -17.42 -10.78
C ARG A 35 -15.45 -16.60 -9.86
N PHE A 36 -14.47 -15.94 -10.44
CA PHE A 36 -13.61 -15.00 -9.73
C PHE A 36 -14.40 -13.82 -9.15
N GLU A 37 -15.30 -13.22 -9.92
CA GLU A 37 -16.14 -12.10 -9.47
C GLU A 37 -17.17 -12.50 -8.40
N GLU A 38 -17.63 -13.75 -8.38
CA GLU A 38 -18.46 -14.30 -7.29
C GLU A 38 -17.69 -14.40 -5.97
N VAL A 39 -16.43 -14.83 -6.01
CA VAL A 39 -15.61 -15.06 -4.81
C VAL A 39 -14.98 -13.76 -4.31
N CYS A 40 -14.49 -12.92 -5.21
CA CYS A 40 -13.73 -11.71 -4.88
C CYS A 40 -14.55 -10.41 -5.00
N GLY A 41 -15.73 -10.46 -5.62
CA GLY A 41 -16.66 -9.33 -5.76
C GLY A 41 -16.63 -8.65 -7.13
N LYS A 42 -17.80 -8.24 -7.64
CA LYS A 42 -18.00 -7.68 -8.99
C LYS A 42 -17.35 -6.30 -9.25
N ASN A 43 -17.03 -5.55 -8.20
CA ASN A 43 -16.42 -4.22 -8.29
C ASN A 43 -14.93 -4.24 -7.91
N LEU A 44 -14.28 -5.40 -7.98
CA LEU A 44 -12.90 -5.55 -7.57
C LEU A 44 -11.98 -4.74 -8.49
N ASN A 45 -11.29 -3.75 -7.92
CA ASN A 45 -10.18 -3.11 -8.62
C ASN A 45 -9.01 -4.09 -8.63
N LEU A 46 -8.78 -4.73 -9.78
CA LEU A 46 -7.78 -5.78 -9.91
C LEU A 46 -6.37 -5.34 -9.45
N LYS A 47 -6.03 -4.07 -9.59
CA LYS A 47 -4.74 -3.52 -9.17
C LYS A 47 -4.59 -3.50 -7.65
N LEU A 48 -5.66 -3.12 -6.95
CA LEU A 48 -5.68 -3.15 -5.48
C LEU A 48 -5.67 -4.58 -4.97
N PHE A 49 -6.41 -5.47 -5.63
CA PHE A 49 -6.44 -6.89 -5.30
C PHE A 49 -5.06 -7.55 -5.47
N ILE A 50 -4.40 -7.33 -6.59
CA ILE A 50 -3.06 -7.88 -6.82
C ILE A 50 -2.07 -7.32 -5.80
N ARG A 51 -2.13 -6.02 -5.47
CA ARG A 51 -1.31 -5.46 -4.38
C ARG A 51 -1.58 -6.17 -3.05
N GLN A 52 -2.84 -6.43 -2.71
CA GLN A 52 -3.20 -7.18 -1.50
C GLN A 52 -2.59 -8.58 -1.47
N LEU A 53 -2.53 -9.28 -2.61
CA LEU A 53 -1.97 -10.62 -2.69
C LEU A 53 -0.44 -10.67 -2.59
N VAL A 54 0.27 -9.72 -3.20
CA VAL A 54 1.74 -9.79 -3.31
C VAL A 54 2.50 -8.94 -2.29
N GLY A 55 1.81 -8.00 -1.63
CA GLY A 55 2.46 -7.02 -0.76
C GLY A 55 3.34 -6.02 -1.51
N LEU A 56 4.10 -5.20 -0.76
CA LEU A 56 5.14 -4.31 -1.33
C LEU A 56 6.54 -4.85 -1.05
N ASP A 57 7.50 -4.54 -1.92
CA ASP A 57 8.90 -4.75 -1.63
C ASP A 57 9.34 -3.81 -0.52
N ARG A 58 9.94 -4.38 0.53
CA ARG A 58 10.37 -3.63 1.72
C ARG A 58 11.39 -2.55 1.39
N ASN A 59 12.32 -2.79 0.47
CA ASN A 59 13.34 -1.80 0.10
C ASN A 59 12.73 -0.68 -0.73
N ALA A 60 11.82 -1.01 -1.65
CA ALA A 60 11.08 -0.02 -2.42
C ALA A 60 10.21 0.86 -1.52
N ALA A 61 9.52 0.27 -0.53
CA ALA A 61 8.76 1.00 0.48
C ALA A 61 9.68 1.90 1.33
N LYS A 62 10.79 1.35 1.86
CA LYS A 62 11.78 2.14 2.62
C LYS A 62 12.37 3.28 1.81
N GLN A 63 12.62 3.10 0.51
CA GLN A 63 13.17 4.16 -0.33
C GLN A 63 12.14 5.25 -0.63
N ALA A 64 10.87 4.87 -0.84
CA ALA A 64 9.78 5.82 -1.02
C ALA A 64 9.56 6.67 0.25
N PHE A 65 9.51 6.02 1.41
CA PHE A 65 9.46 6.71 2.70
C PHE A 65 10.77 7.46 3.01
N GLY A 66 11.92 6.96 2.60
CA GLY A 66 13.23 7.60 2.79
C GLY A 66 13.30 8.98 2.16
N LYS A 67 12.72 9.18 0.97
CA LYS A 67 12.55 10.50 0.36
C LYS A 67 11.67 11.45 1.19
N TYR A 68 10.77 10.89 1.99
CA TYR A 68 9.93 11.61 2.94
C TYR A 68 10.64 11.91 4.26
N LEU A 69 11.62 11.06 4.61
CA LEU A 69 12.51 11.23 5.75
C LEU A 69 13.66 12.21 5.45
N GLU A 70 13.93 12.49 4.18
CA GLU A 70 14.94 13.46 3.73
C GLU A 70 14.45 14.90 3.95
N GLY A 71 15.11 15.62 4.86
CA GLY A 71 14.90 17.06 5.08
C GLY A 71 14.32 17.45 6.45
N SER A 72 13.91 16.48 7.27
CA SER A 72 13.40 16.70 8.62
C SER A 72 14.03 15.71 9.60
N SER A 73 14.37 16.16 10.81
CA SER A 73 14.92 15.28 11.86
C SER A 73 13.78 14.55 12.54
N PHE A 74 13.47 13.33 12.08
CA PHE A 74 12.47 12.49 12.71
C PHE A 74 12.96 12.02 14.08
N ASN A 75 12.08 12.09 15.09
CA ASN A 75 12.35 11.49 16.38
C ASN A 75 12.07 9.97 16.36
N ALA A 76 12.48 9.26 17.42
CA ALA A 76 12.35 7.81 17.49
C ALA A 76 10.89 7.31 17.34
N THR A 77 9.91 8.05 17.88
CA THR A 77 8.48 7.72 17.77
C THR A 77 8.02 7.81 16.33
N GLN A 78 8.39 8.86 15.61
CA GLN A 78 8.01 9.05 14.21
C GLN A 78 8.65 8.01 13.29
N ILE A 79 9.92 7.66 13.53
CA ILE A 79 10.61 6.57 12.81
C ILE A 79 9.87 5.25 13.03
N ARG A 80 9.56 4.92 14.29
CA ARG A 80 8.83 3.69 14.63
C ARG A 80 7.47 3.65 13.93
N PHE A 81 6.74 4.76 13.90
CA PHE A 81 5.43 4.86 13.24
C PHE A 81 5.54 4.53 11.74
N VAL A 82 6.51 5.12 11.05
CA VAL A 82 6.77 4.85 9.62
C VAL A 82 7.20 3.40 9.39
N GLU A 83 8.01 2.82 10.27
CA GLU A 83 8.42 1.41 10.16
C GLU A 83 7.21 0.47 10.24
N ILE A 84 6.24 0.73 11.11
CA ILE A 84 5.01 -0.06 11.20
C ILE A 84 4.19 0.04 9.91
N ILE A 85 4.10 1.23 9.30
CA ILE A 85 3.43 1.40 8.00
C ILE A 85 4.12 0.57 6.92
N ILE A 86 5.45 0.64 6.85
CA ILE A 86 6.25 -0.13 5.89
C ILE A 86 6.04 -1.62 6.10
N ASP A 87 6.05 -2.11 7.34
CA ASP A 87 5.83 -3.51 7.68
C ASP A 87 4.45 -3.97 7.22
N TYR A 88 3.41 -3.19 7.54
CA TYR A 88 2.05 -3.49 7.15
C TYR A 88 1.87 -3.51 5.64
N LEU A 89 2.37 -2.50 4.91
CA LEU A 89 2.27 -2.44 3.45
C LEU A 89 3.12 -3.49 2.75
N THR A 90 4.24 -3.90 3.34
CA THR A 90 5.06 -5.01 2.83
C THR A 90 4.27 -6.32 2.85
N GLN A 91 3.46 -6.54 3.89
CA GLN A 91 2.68 -7.77 4.06
C GLN A 91 1.33 -7.73 3.34
N ASN A 92 0.63 -6.60 3.40
CA ASN A 92 -0.77 -6.47 2.98
C ASN A 92 -0.95 -5.66 1.70
N GLY A 93 0.11 -5.01 1.20
CA GLY A 93 0.15 -4.28 -0.08
C GLY A 93 -0.64 -2.98 -0.17
N VAL A 94 -1.68 -2.84 0.65
CA VAL A 94 -2.55 -1.67 0.79
C VAL A 94 -2.87 -1.48 2.27
N MET A 95 -3.23 -0.25 2.67
CA MET A 95 -3.64 0.08 4.04
C MET A 95 -4.85 1.01 3.98
N ASN A 96 -5.85 0.76 4.84
CA ASN A 96 -6.90 1.73 5.10
C ASN A 96 -6.35 2.80 6.05
N ALA A 97 -6.46 4.08 5.68
CA ALA A 97 -5.95 5.18 6.49
C ALA A 97 -6.54 5.23 7.92
N GLY A 98 -7.76 4.71 8.13
CA GLY A 98 -8.36 4.60 9.45
C GLY A 98 -7.56 3.71 10.42
N LEU A 99 -6.78 2.75 9.91
CA LEU A 99 -5.93 1.89 10.75
C LEU A 99 -4.84 2.69 11.47
N LEU A 100 -4.47 3.88 10.98
CA LEU A 100 -3.48 4.76 11.61
C LEU A 100 -3.99 5.38 12.93
N TYR A 101 -5.27 5.17 13.25
CA TYR A 101 -5.93 5.57 14.50
C TYR A 101 -6.33 4.38 15.37
N GLU A 102 -5.76 3.20 15.10
CA GLU A 102 -5.97 1.97 15.87
C GLU A 102 -4.62 1.42 16.36
N PRO A 103 -4.59 0.48 17.33
CA PRO A 103 -3.37 -0.23 17.67
C PRO A 103 -2.77 -0.94 16.44
N PRO A 104 -1.44 -0.95 16.26
CA PRO A 104 -0.41 -0.51 17.22
C PRO A 104 -0.04 0.99 17.12
N PHE A 105 -0.70 1.78 16.27
CA PHE A 105 -0.34 3.19 16.06
C PHE A 105 -0.73 4.04 17.26
N THR A 106 -1.89 3.78 17.86
CA THR A 106 -2.34 4.49 19.08
C THR A 106 -1.51 4.17 20.31
N ASP A 107 -0.73 3.07 20.29
CA ASP A 107 0.22 2.74 21.35
C ASP A 107 1.46 3.64 21.31
N LEU A 108 1.76 4.25 20.15
CA LEU A 108 2.84 5.22 19.98
C LEU A 108 2.41 6.63 20.37
N HIS A 109 1.17 7.00 20.05
CA HIS A 109 0.55 8.25 20.47
C HIS A 109 -0.97 8.11 20.46
N TYR A 110 -1.66 8.60 21.51
CA TYR A 110 -3.11 8.39 21.68
C TYR A 110 -3.96 9.00 20.54
N GLU A 111 -3.46 10.03 19.86
CA GLU A 111 -4.08 10.65 18.67
C GLU A 111 -3.71 9.96 17.34
N GLY A 112 -2.97 8.85 17.41
CA GLY A 112 -2.51 8.11 16.22
C GLY A 112 -1.65 8.97 15.31
N LEU A 113 -2.01 9.01 14.04
CA LEU A 113 -1.30 9.75 12.99
C LEU A 113 -1.07 11.23 13.34
N ASP A 114 -2.11 11.92 13.80
CA ASP A 114 -2.11 13.38 13.93
C ASP A 114 -1.20 13.86 15.08
N GLY A 115 -0.99 13.01 16.08
CA GLY A 115 -0.07 13.30 17.17
C GLY A 115 1.39 12.94 16.89
N VAL A 116 1.65 12.22 15.79
CA VAL A 116 3.01 11.79 15.40
C VAL A 116 3.55 12.59 14.22
N LEU A 117 2.73 12.86 13.21
CA LEU A 117 3.13 13.55 11.99
C LEU A 117 2.43 14.90 11.86
N GLU A 118 3.19 15.98 11.64
CA GLU A 118 2.61 17.30 11.35
C GLU A 118 1.86 17.29 10.01
N VAL A 119 0.88 18.18 9.85
CA VAL A 119 0.04 18.28 8.64
C VAL A 119 0.84 18.38 7.34
N THR A 120 1.98 19.08 7.35
CA THR A 120 2.91 19.20 6.21
C THR A 120 3.47 17.84 5.76
N MET A 121 3.62 16.92 6.71
CA MET A 121 4.11 15.54 6.55
C MET A 121 3.00 14.54 6.17
N LEU A 122 1.74 14.96 6.12
CA LEU A 122 0.63 14.10 5.70
C LEU A 122 0.41 14.18 4.19
N THR A 123 0.65 15.36 3.60
CA THR A 123 0.36 15.63 2.18
C THR A 123 1.16 14.77 1.19
N GLY A 124 2.34 14.27 1.55
CA GLY A 124 3.13 13.44 0.63
C GLY A 124 3.15 11.95 0.94
N LEU A 125 2.51 11.52 2.04
CA LEU A 125 2.35 10.10 2.37
C LEU A 125 1.24 9.42 1.52
N PHE A 126 0.29 10.23 1.02
CA PHE A 126 -0.90 9.77 0.29
C PHE A 126 -0.92 10.14 -1.21
N GLN A 127 0.19 10.64 -1.77
CA GLN A 127 0.36 10.87 -3.22
C GLN A 127 1.00 9.68 -3.91
#